data_AF-A0A0K1PXZ5-F1
#
_entry.id   AF-A0A0K1PXZ5-F1
#
_cell.length_a   1.000
_cell.length_b   1.000
_cell.length_c   1.000
_cell.angle_alpha   90.00
_cell.angle_beta   90.00
_cell.angle_gamma   90.00
#
_symmetry.space_group_name_H-M   'P 1'
#
loop_
_entity.id
_entity.type
_entity.pdbx_description
1 polymer ?
#
loop_
_entity_poly.entity_id
_entity_poly.type
_entity_poly.pdbx_seq_one_letter_code
_entity_poly.pdbx_strand_id
1 'polypeptide(L)'
;MRRKTSLVILAAVAACIALAFVSKRERETLANSSAVAEDLAVLAQSLDAPLEGLGLAWLPDSALALKPIAANIGPDGGWLSAGRDGPYYALRRLDADAGEHSSTSSWTFTVQRGGGAEPKATHVTLPVDRKISMDAFIDHAMTVYARRLTKEPEVLANHFLRVEFAFRFRDRQAARALLADSVARAPQLSEPRIALALVDAADARTDGLRDLEHWAATAPSYRRRTDVALTHWMLHHTDEAIAAMREAMTLPLTAEKLQNLNASARAMPIAEMALAQRRYEATHDIAARLEEGEPDAYTRERFAHDWRALRAAALYHQGDHAAAVALVADGLVESDPFYRRGDDARPKLALAIRSNDSDAVEAWKPNGNADIIGTLFSGVNLVQRLGLPRPE
;
A
#
# COMPACT_ATOMS: atom_id res chain seq x y z
N MET A 1 8.52 50.42 -1.17
CA MET A 1 8.98 49.97 0.16
C MET A 1 7.92 49.31 1.03
N ARG A 2 6.61 49.66 0.99
CA ARG A 2 5.59 49.11 1.91
C ARG A 2 5.23 47.61 1.75
N ARG A 3 5.43 46.98 0.58
CA ARG A 3 5.06 45.56 0.35
C ARG A 3 6.04 44.53 0.96
N LYS A 4 7.32 44.87 1.12
CA LYS A 4 8.31 43.93 1.71
C LYS A 4 8.14 43.80 3.23
N THR A 5 7.73 44.87 3.91
CA THR A 5 7.53 44.87 5.36
C THR A 5 6.31 44.02 5.78
N SER A 6 5.23 44.03 5.00
CA SER A 6 4.03 43.23 5.29
C SER A 6 4.26 41.72 5.15
N LEU A 7 5.11 41.29 4.21
CA LEU A 7 5.43 39.87 4.03
C LEU A 7 6.31 39.31 5.16
N VAL A 8 7.25 40.12 5.66
CA VAL A 8 8.12 39.75 6.79
C VAL A 8 7.32 39.65 8.09
N ILE A 9 6.35 40.55 8.31
CA ILE A 9 5.47 40.51 9.48
C ILE A 9 4.54 39.28 9.43
N LEU A 10 3.97 38.95 8.28
CA LEU A 10 3.15 37.73 8.13
C LEU A 10 3.95 36.45 8.37
N ALA A 11 5.18 36.37 7.86
CA ALA A 11 6.07 35.24 8.10
C ALA A 11 6.47 35.12 9.58
N ALA A 12 6.76 36.25 10.25
CA ALA A 12 7.08 36.27 11.67
C ALA A 12 5.87 35.88 12.56
N VAL A 13 4.66 36.33 12.22
CA VAL A 13 3.43 35.95 12.92
C VAL A 13 3.13 34.46 12.73
N ALA A 14 3.29 33.94 11.50
CA ALA A 14 3.13 32.51 11.23
C ALA A 14 4.17 31.66 12.00
N ALA A 15 5.43 32.11 12.07
CA ALA A 15 6.48 31.46 12.84
C ALA A 15 6.19 31.49 14.35
N CYS A 16 5.74 32.63 14.90
CA CYS A 16 5.35 32.74 16.31
C CYS A 16 4.14 31.87 16.66
N ILE A 17 3.15 31.76 15.77
CA ILE A 17 2.00 30.88 15.96
C ILE A 17 2.44 29.41 15.92
N ALA A 18 3.29 29.03 14.96
CA ALA A 18 3.85 27.68 14.87
C ALA A 18 4.67 27.32 16.13
N LEU A 19 5.53 28.23 16.60
CA LEU A 19 6.30 28.07 17.84
C LEU A 19 5.40 27.98 19.08
N ALA A 20 4.32 28.78 19.15
CA ALA A 20 3.38 28.72 20.26
C ALA A 20 2.59 27.40 20.30
N PHE A 21 2.14 26.90 19.15
CA PHE A 21 1.46 25.60 19.03
C PHE A 21 2.38 24.43 19.40
N VAL A 22 3.64 24.48 18.94
CA VAL A 22 4.69 23.53 19.34
C VAL A 22 4.90 23.60 20.86
N SER A 23 5.02 24.79 21.46
CA SER A 23 5.27 24.95 22.90
C SER A 23 4.12 24.49 23.82
N LYS A 24 2.85 24.53 23.34
CA LYS A 24 1.69 24.08 24.12
C LYS A 24 1.61 22.56 24.10
N ARG A 25 1.74 21.97 22.91
CA ARG A 25 1.76 20.53 22.70
C ARG A 25 2.95 19.87 23.42
N GLU A 26 4.08 20.56 23.49
CA GLU A 26 5.26 20.14 24.26
C GLU A 26 5.02 20.09 25.78
N ARG A 27 4.29 21.06 26.34
CA ARG A 27 3.98 21.10 27.77
C ARG A 27 3.05 19.97 28.18
N GLU A 28 2.05 19.68 27.36
CA GLU A 28 1.11 18.56 27.56
C GLU A 28 1.83 17.20 27.39
N THR A 29 2.75 17.08 26.43
CA THR A 29 3.56 15.86 26.22
C THR A 29 4.48 15.56 27.40
N LEU A 30 5.12 16.59 27.96
CA LEU A 30 6.01 16.43 29.12
C LEU A 30 5.25 16.11 30.40
N ALA A 31 4.08 16.73 30.60
CA ALA A 31 3.20 16.44 31.74
C ALA A 31 2.72 14.98 31.76
N ASN A 32 2.60 14.34 30.58
CA ASN A 32 2.10 12.97 30.44
C ASN A 32 3.21 11.93 30.15
N SER A 33 4.49 12.33 30.20
CA SER A 33 5.61 11.45 29.83
C SER A 33 5.70 10.18 30.67
N SER A 34 5.32 10.23 31.95
CA SER A 34 5.24 9.03 32.81
C SER A 34 4.13 8.07 32.38
N ALA A 35 2.94 8.56 32.05
CA ALA A 35 1.84 7.72 31.57
C ALA A 35 2.18 7.05 30.23
N VAL A 36 2.79 7.79 29.31
CA VAL A 36 3.28 7.23 28.03
C VAL A 36 4.34 6.16 28.27
N ALA A 37 5.31 6.43 29.15
CA ALA A 37 6.39 5.50 29.48
C ALA A 37 5.83 4.21 30.10
N GLU A 38 4.90 4.33 31.05
CA GLU A 38 4.23 3.17 31.67
C GLU A 38 3.46 2.35 30.63
N ASP A 39 2.58 2.97 29.84
CA ASP A 39 1.74 2.24 28.89
C ASP A 39 2.56 1.54 27.80
N LEU A 40 3.62 2.19 27.29
CA LEU A 40 4.51 1.58 26.32
C LEU A 40 5.37 0.46 26.93
N ALA A 41 5.79 0.58 28.18
CA ALA A 41 6.53 -0.47 28.89
C ALA A 41 5.64 -1.69 29.18
N VAL A 42 4.38 -1.48 29.61
CA VAL A 42 3.41 -2.57 29.77
C VAL A 42 3.15 -3.24 28.41
N LEU A 43 2.99 -2.47 27.33
CA LEU A 43 2.85 -3.03 25.99
C LEU A 43 4.08 -3.87 25.62
N ALA A 44 5.30 -3.32 25.75
CA ALA A 44 6.55 -4.03 25.43
C ALA A 44 6.67 -5.34 26.21
N GLN A 45 6.39 -5.35 27.52
CA GLN A 45 6.37 -6.57 28.36
C GLN A 45 5.35 -7.63 27.93
N SER A 46 4.31 -7.22 27.19
CA SER A 46 3.22 -8.09 26.74
C SER A 46 3.45 -8.68 25.36
N LEU A 47 4.47 -8.20 24.63
CA LEU A 47 4.79 -8.67 23.29
C LEU A 47 5.87 -9.74 23.33
N ASP A 48 5.71 -10.75 22.48
CA ASP A 48 6.75 -11.78 22.24
C ASP A 48 7.62 -11.46 21.02
N ALA A 49 7.19 -10.50 20.19
CA ALA A 49 7.91 -10.06 19.00
C ALA A 49 7.61 -8.59 18.69
N PRO A 50 8.52 -7.89 17.98
CA PRO A 50 8.27 -6.51 17.57
C PRO A 50 6.99 -6.34 16.73
N LEU A 51 6.26 -5.28 17.04
CA LEU A 51 5.18 -4.73 16.24
C LEU A 51 5.67 -3.50 15.50
N GLU A 52 5.57 -3.54 14.18
CA GLU A 52 5.83 -2.43 13.27
C GLU A 52 4.80 -2.41 12.15
N GLY A 53 4.68 -1.28 11.46
CA GLY A 53 3.63 -1.06 10.47
C GLY A 53 2.24 -1.11 11.14
N LEU A 54 1.16 -1.24 10.38
CA LEU A 54 -0.22 -1.36 10.91
C LEU A 54 -0.79 -0.06 11.50
N GLY A 55 -0.61 1.11 10.89
CA GLY A 55 -1.51 2.24 11.16
C GLY A 55 -1.50 2.81 12.58
N LEU A 56 -0.64 2.31 13.47
CA LEU A 56 -0.43 2.75 14.86
C LEU A 56 -1.66 2.65 15.77
N ALA A 57 -2.81 2.18 15.31
CA ALA A 57 -4.04 2.10 16.12
C ALA A 57 -3.93 1.09 17.28
N TRP A 58 -2.95 0.21 17.21
CA TRP A 58 -2.56 -0.73 18.25
C TRP A 58 -1.77 -0.09 19.40
N LEU A 59 -1.31 1.17 19.25
CA LEU A 59 -0.67 1.88 20.35
C LEU A 59 -1.68 2.25 21.44
N PRO A 60 -1.24 2.34 22.71
CA PRO A 60 -2.04 2.90 23.80
C PRO A 60 -2.48 4.34 23.50
N ASP A 61 -3.61 4.76 24.06
CA ASP A 61 -4.16 6.11 23.85
C ASP A 61 -3.17 7.23 24.24
N SER A 62 -2.38 7.01 25.30
CA SER A 62 -1.33 7.93 25.74
C SER A 62 -0.26 8.12 24.66
N ALA A 63 0.19 7.04 24.01
CA ALA A 63 1.15 7.08 22.92
C ALA A 63 0.53 7.64 21.63
N LEU A 64 -0.74 7.34 21.34
CA LEU A 64 -1.48 7.93 20.22
C LEU A 64 -1.62 9.45 20.34
N ALA A 65 -1.72 9.99 21.56
CA ALA A 65 -1.79 11.43 21.79
C ALA A 65 -0.53 12.19 21.31
N LEU A 66 0.61 11.50 21.21
CA LEU A 66 1.84 12.04 20.61
C LEU A 66 1.70 12.29 19.10
N LYS A 67 0.72 11.62 18.46
CA LYS A 67 0.48 11.54 17.01
C LYS A 67 1.74 11.07 16.26
N PRO A 68 2.26 9.88 16.59
CA PRO A 68 3.33 9.30 15.80
C PRO A 68 2.85 9.05 14.36
N ILE A 69 3.80 9.07 13.43
CA ILE A 69 3.59 8.64 12.03
C ILE A 69 4.24 7.28 11.76
N ALA A 70 5.14 6.83 12.65
CA ALA A 70 5.75 5.51 12.62
C ALA A 70 6.05 5.02 14.05
N ALA A 71 6.04 3.71 14.24
CA ALA A 71 6.38 3.05 15.49
C ALA A 71 6.98 1.67 15.22
N ASN A 72 7.89 1.26 16.10
CA ASN A 72 8.35 -0.11 16.25
C ASN A 72 8.47 -0.37 17.76
N ILE A 73 7.71 -1.31 18.31
CA ILE A 73 7.75 -1.66 19.74
C ILE A 73 7.88 -3.17 19.87
N GLY A 74 8.85 -3.64 20.64
CA GLY A 74 9.08 -5.04 20.92
C GLY A 74 9.43 -5.32 22.39
N PRO A 75 9.78 -6.58 22.71
CA PRO A 75 10.00 -7.04 24.09
C PRO A 75 11.09 -6.28 24.86
N ASP A 76 12.06 -5.71 24.15
CA ASP A 76 13.21 -5.00 24.74
C ASP A 76 13.07 -3.47 24.68
N GLY A 77 11.94 -2.98 24.17
CA GLY A 77 11.67 -1.58 23.94
C GLY A 77 11.41 -1.26 22.47
N GLY A 78 11.66 -0.02 22.08
CA GLY A 78 11.38 0.43 20.72
C GLY A 78 11.35 1.94 20.57
N TRP A 79 10.64 2.41 19.55
CA TRP A 79 10.58 3.82 19.23
C TRP A 79 9.27 4.25 18.58
N LEU A 80 8.99 5.55 18.69
CA LEU A 80 7.94 6.27 17.98
C LEU A 80 8.57 7.48 17.27
N SER A 81 8.11 7.78 16.06
CA SER A 81 8.58 8.94 15.30
C SER A 81 7.42 9.82 14.85
N ALA A 82 7.54 11.13 15.05
CA ALA A 82 6.64 12.14 14.50
C ALA A 82 7.07 12.65 13.10
N GLY A 83 8.09 12.05 12.50
CA GLY A 83 8.62 12.40 11.17
C GLY A 83 9.93 13.17 11.21
N ARG A 84 10.41 13.56 10.02
CA ARG A 84 11.77 14.10 9.79
C ARG A 84 12.18 15.23 10.74
N ASP A 85 11.27 16.16 10.98
CA ASP A 85 11.52 17.35 11.81
C ASP A 85 10.78 17.30 13.16
N GLY A 86 10.16 16.15 13.47
CA GLY A 86 9.40 15.94 14.69
C GLY A 86 10.22 15.32 15.83
N PRO A 87 9.67 15.28 17.05
CA PRO A 87 10.29 14.55 18.15
C PRO A 87 10.39 13.05 17.85
N TYR A 88 11.49 12.46 18.28
CA TYR A 88 11.74 11.03 18.33
C TYR A 88 11.59 10.56 19.77
N TYR A 89 10.86 9.46 19.96
CA TYR A 89 10.61 8.89 21.28
C TYR A 89 11.22 7.49 21.31
N ALA A 90 12.01 7.18 22.33
CA ALA A 90 12.65 5.88 22.48
C ALA A 90 12.27 5.27 23.83
N LEU A 91 11.84 4.02 23.83
CA LEU A 91 11.66 3.22 25.02
C LEU A 91 12.79 2.20 25.05
N ARG A 92 13.50 2.08 26.18
CA ARG A 92 14.57 1.10 26.34
C ARG A 92 14.43 0.41 27.68
N ARG A 93 14.49 -0.92 27.67
CA ARG A 93 14.67 -1.69 28.89
C ARG A 93 16.08 -1.50 29.45
N LEU A 94 16.21 -1.25 30.73
CA LEU A 94 17.50 -0.99 31.39
C LEU A 94 18.19 -2.27 31.89
N ASP A 95 17.47 -3.39 31.89
CA ASP A 95 17.91 -4.64 32.52
C ASP A 95 18.89 -5.41 31.60
N ALA A 96 20.18 -5.06 31.65
CA ALA A 96 21.24 -5.91 31.13
C ALA A 96 21.84 -6.86 32.19
N ASP A 97 21.58 -6.65 33.51
CA ASP A 97 22.31 -7.35 34.58
C ASP A 97 21.47 -7.87 35.78
N ALA A 98 20.13 -7.86 35.72
CA ALA A 98 19.32 -8.47 36.77
C ALA A 98 18.86 -9.85 36.31
N GLY A 99 19.46 -10.91 36.89
CA GLY A 99 19.22 -12.32 36.54
C GLY A 99 17.74 -12.73 36.59
N GLU A 100 17.45 -13.97 36.19
CA GLU A 100 16.13 -14.63 36.01
C GLU A 100 15.09 -14.46 37.16
N HIS A 101 15.42 -13.75 38.24
CA HIS A 101 14.68 -13.68 39.50
C HIS A 101 14.23 -12.25 39.89
N SER A 102 14.38 -11.25 39.02
CA SER A 102 13.85 -9.89 39.31
C SER A 102 12.32 -9.87 39.21
N SER A 103 11.63 -9.43 40.27
CA SER A 103 10.17 -9.23 40.28
C SER A 103 9.72 -7.95 39.57
N THR A 104 10.66 -7.08 39.21
CA THR A 104 10.41 -5.82 38.51
C THR A 104 11.30 -5.66 37.27
N SER A 105 10.82 -4.90 36.29
CA SER A 105 11.62 -4.46 35.15
C SER A 105 11.70 -2.93 35.11
N SER A 106 12.86 -2.41 34.73
CA SER A 106 13.10 -0.96 34.66
C SER A 106 13.23 -0.49 33.23
N TRP A 107 12.59 0.65 32.94
CA TRP A 107 12.49 1.20 31.60
C TRP A 107 12.84 2.68 31.61
N THR A 108 13.51 3.12 30.55
CA THR A 108 13.73 4.53 30.25
C THR A 108 13.00 4.90 28.99
N PHE A 109 12.13 5.91 29.11
CA PHE A 109 11.51 6.58 27.99
C PHE A 109 12.23 7.90 27.72
N THR A 110 12.76 8.09 26.52
CA THR A 110 13.55 9.25 26.13
C THR A 110 12.83 10.02 25.04
N VAL A 111 12.77 11.34 25.17
CA VAL A 111 12.29 12.26 24.14
C VAL A 111 13.48 13.02 23.56
N GLN A 112 13.84 12.71 22.32
CA GLN A 112 14.88 13.40 21.57
C GLN A 112 14.26 14.40 20.58
N ARG A 113 14.74 15.64 20.61
CA ARG A 113 14.24 16.72 19.74
C ARG A 113 15.18 16.93 18.56
N GLY A 114 14.61 17.29 17.41
CA GLY A 114 15.40 17.91 16.34
C GLY A 114 16.02 19.23 16.84
N GLY A 115 17.30 19.47 16.54
CA GLY A 115 17.97 20.75 16.87
C GLY A 115 18.89 20.76 18.11
N GLY A 116 19.30 19.61 18.65
CA GLY A 116 20.42 19.53 19.60
C GLY A 116 20.11 19.81 21.07
N ALA A 117 18.84 19.86 21.48
CA ALA A 117 18.46 19.91 22.90
C ALA A 117 18.75 18.57 23.59
N GLU A 118 19.12 18.62 24.88
CA GLU A 118 19.36 17.40 25.66
C GLU A 118 18.11 16.51 25.73
N PRO A 119 18.26 15.19 25.53
CA PRO A 119 17.15 14.26 25.63
C PRO A 119 16.55 14.29 27.04
N LYS A 120 15.22 14.38 27.14
CA LYS A 120 14.54 14.23 28.44
C LYS A 120 14.19 12.77 28.65
N ALA A 121 14.62 12.22 29.78
CA ALA A 121 14.40 10.83 30.15
C ALA A 121 13.43 10.71 31.33
N THR A 122 12.41 9.88 31.16
CA THR A 122 11.47 9.46 32.20
C THR A 122 11.76 8.00 32.53
N HIS A 123 11.87 7.68 33.81
CA HIS A 123 12.18 6.34 34.29
C HIS A 123 10.93 5.74 34.93
N VAL A 124 10.60 4.50 34.57
CA VAL A 124 9.49 3.75 35.15
C VAL A 124 9.96 2.35 35.54
N THR A 125 9.47 1.88 36.68
CA THR A 125 9.73 0.52 37.18
C THR A 125 8.39 -0.17 37.36
N LEU A 126 8.23 -1.33 36.73
CA LEU A 126 6.97 -2.06 36.67
C LEU A 126 7.16 -3.49 37.17
N PRO A 127 6.17 -4.12 37.82
CA PRO A 127 6.16 -5.56 38.03
C PRO A 127 6.28 -6.31 36.69
N VAL A 128 7.07 -7.39 36.64
CA VAL A 128 7.28 -8.18 35.40
C VAL A 128 5.98 -8.85 34.93
N ASP A 129 5.06 -9.14 35.85
CA ASP A 129 3.74 -9.70 35.61
C ASP A 129 2.68 -8.65 35.21
N ARG A 130 2.98 -7.34 35.30
CA ARG A 130 2.11 -6.29 34.77
C ARG A 130 2.12 -6.31 33.24
N LYS A 131 1.17 -7.06 32.67
CA LYS A 131 0.96 -7.23 31.23
C LYS A 131 -0.48 -6.91 30.83
N ILE A 132 -0.67 -6.54 29.57
CA ILE A 132 -2.00 -6.44 28.95
C ILE A 132 -2.35 -7.82 28.37
N SER A 133 -3.57 -8.29 28.59
CA SER A 133 -4.02 -9.53 27.95
C SER A 133 -4.12 -9.33 26.44
N MET A 134 -3.82 -10.38 25.66
CA MET A 134 -3.88 -10.30 24.20
C MET A 134 -5.28 -9.88 23.72
N ASP A 135 -6.34 -10.38 24.35
CA ASP A 135 -7.72 -9.98 24.02
C ASP A 135 -7.97 -8.48 24.22
N ALA A 136 -7.53 -7.91 25.36
CA ALA A 136 -7.68 -6.48 25.64
C ALA A 136 -6.87 -5.62 24.66
N PHE A 137 -5.67 -6.06 24.29
CA PHE A 137 -4.84 -5.41 23.27
C PHE A 137 -5.53 -5.41 21.89
N ILE A 138 -6.05 -6.56 21.47
CA ILE A 138 -6.74 -6.71 20.18
C ILE A 138 -8.01 -5.86 20.16
N ASP A 139 -8.82 -5.91 21.22
CA ASP A 139 -10.08 -5.17 21.29
C ASP A 139 -9.86 -3.66 21.28
N HIS A 140 -8.86 -3.16 22.03
CA HIS A 140 -8.46 -1.75 21.98
C HIS A 140 -8.12 -1.32 20.55
N ALA A 141 -7.21 -2.04 19.89
CA ALA A 141 -6.80 -1.71 18.54
C ALA A 141 -7.99 -1.72 17.56
N MET A 142 -8.84 -2.75 17.64
CA MET A 142 -10.03 -2.89 16.79
C MET A 142 -11.05 -1.76 17.01
N THR A 143 -11.24 -1.30 18.24
CA THR A 143 -12.06 -0.11 18.56
C THR A 143 -11.47 1.16 17.96
N VAL A 144 -10.15 1.37 18.08
CA VAL A 144 -9.49 2.56 17.53
C VAL A 144 -9.59 2.56 16.00
N TYR A 145 -9.35 1.43 15.34
CA TYR A 145 -9.54 1.31 13.89
C TYR A 145 -10.99 1.58 13.47
N ALA A 146 -11.97 0.99 14.15
CA ALA A 146 -13.38 1.23 13.84
C ALA A 146 -13.75 2.71 13.98
N ARG A 147 -13.21 3.40 14.99
CA ARG A 147 -13.40 4.85 15.18
C ARG A 147 -12.81 5.66 14.03
N ARG A 148 -11.58 5.36 13.59
CA ARG A 148 -10.95 6.01 12.43
C ARG A 148 -11.76 5.80 11.15
N LEU A 149 -12.18 4.55 10.91
CA LEU A 149 -13.00 4.21 9.76
C LEU A 149 -14.37 4.91 9.77
N THR A 150 -14.96 5.09 10.96
CA THR A 150 -16.25 5.81 11.09
C THR A 150 -16.08 7.30 10.78
N LYS A 151 -14.93 7.88 11.14
CA LYS A 151 -14.62 9.29 10.89
C LYS A 151 -14.29 9.57 9.42
N GLU A 152 -13.56 8.65 8.80
CA GLU A 152 -12.99 8.79 7.45
C GLU A 152 -13.21 7.50 6.65
N PRO A 153 -14.46 7.16 6.29
CA PRO A 153 -14.82 5.93 5.58
C PRO A 153 -14.34 5.89 4.12
N GLU A 154 -13.93 7.01 3.55
CA GLU A 154 -13.37 7.11 2.21
C GLU A 154 -11.85 6.86 2.17
N VAL A 155 -11.18 6.86 3.32
CA VAL A 155 -9.72 6.67 3.40
C VAL A 155 -9.41 5.18 3.35
N LEU A 156 -8.97 4.73 2.18
CA LEU A 156 -8.74 3.29 1.92
C LEU A 156 -7.77 2.63 2.90
N ALA A 157 -6.73 3.36 3.32
CA ALA A 157 -5.77 2.86 4.31
C ALA A 157 -6.46 2.45 5.62
N ASN A 158 -7.50 3.17 6.08
CA ASN A 158 -8.22 2.83 7.30
C ASN A 158 -8.91 1.45 7.23
N HIS A 159 -9.40 1.07 6.04
CA HIS A 159 -9.98 -0.25 5.82
C HIS A 159 -8.90 -1.35 5.89
N PHE A 160 -7.81 -1.18 5.12
CA PHE A 160 -6.81 -2.25 5.00
C PHE A 160 -5.95 -2.42 6.24
N LEU A 161 -5.65 -1.36 6.98
CA LEU A 161 -4.90 -1.47 8.24
C LEU A 161 -5.68 -2.26 9.30
N ARG A 162 -7.01 -2.10 9.34
CA ARG A 162 -7.90 -2.88 10.23
C ARG A 162 -7.95 -4.36 9.84
N VAL A 163 -8.03 -4.64 8.54
CA VAL A 163 -8.04 -6.00 8.01
C VAL A 163 -6.69 -6.68 8.20
N GLU A 164 -5.59 -5.96 7.97
CA GLU A 164 -4.23 -6.45 8.20
C GLU A 164 -3.99 -6.82 9.67
N PHE A 165 -4.51 -6.01 10.59
CA PHE A 165 -4.47 -6.29 12.01
C PHE A 165 -5.26 -7.57 12.35
N ALA A 166 -6.45 -7.74 11.77
CA ALA A 166 -7.24 -8.96 11.97
C ALA A 166 -6.54 -10.22 11.43
N PHE A 167 -5.86 -10.15 10.28
CA PHE A 167 -5.05 -11.27 9.79
C PHE A 167 -3.89 -11.63 10.72
N ARG A 168 -3.35 -10.66 11.48
CA ARG A 168 -2.18 -10.90 12.36
C ARG A 168 -2.59 -11.47 13.71
N PHE A 169 -3.74 -11.06 14.25
CA PHE A 169 -4.12 -11.34 15.64
C PHE A 169 -5.45 -12.05 15.82
N ARG A 170 -6.23 -12.23 14.75
CA ARG A 170 -7.46 -13.02 14.76
C ARG A 170 -7.35 -14.10 13.68
N ASP A 171 -8.48 -14.49 13.12
CA ASP A 171 -8.56 -15.47 12.05
C ASP A 171 -9.03 -14.83 10.73
N ARG A 172 -9.01 -15.65 9.68
CA ARG A 172 -9.49 -15.28 8.35
C ARG A 172 -10.98 -14.92 8.35
N GLN A 173 -11.80 -15.55 9.18
CA GLN A 173 -13.24 -15.29 9.25
C GLN A 173 -13.53 -13.88 9.80
N ALA A 174 -12.78 -13.44 10.80
CA ALA A 174 -12.81 -12.08 11.29
C ALA A 174 -12.38 -11.09 10.21
N ALA A 175 -11.27 -11.36 9.50
CA ALA A 175 -10.82 -10.52 8.39
C ALA A 175 -11.88 -10.41 7.29
N ARG A 176 -12.53 -11.52 6.92
CA ARG A 176 -13.64 -11.57 5.97
C ARG A 176 -14.83 -10.71 6.42
N ALA A 177 -15.24 -10.82 7.68
CA ALA A 177 -16.35 -10.03 8.22
C ALA A 177 -16.06 -8.51 8.18
N LEU A 178 -14.81 -8.13 8.43
CA LEU A 178 -14.35 -6.73 8.36
C LEU A 178 -14.30 -6.21 6.92
N LEU A 179 -13.98 -7.06 5.95
CA LEU A 179 -14.07 -6.74 4.54
C LEU A 179 -15.52 -6.55 4.10
N ALA A 180 -16.44 -7.41 4.54
CA ALA A 180 -17.88 -7.23 4.28
C ALA A 180 -18.42 -5.91 4.89
N ASP A 181 -18.03 -5.57 6.13
CA ASP A 181 -18.34 -4.26 6.75
C ASP A 181 -17.74 -3.09 5.94
N SER A 182 -16.52 -3.26 5.41
CA SER A 182 -15.86 -2.27 4.56
C SER A 182 -16.59 -2.04 3.24
N VAL A 183 -17.06 -3.10 2.58
CA VAL A 183 -17.87 -3.05 1.36
C VAL A 183 -19.18 -2.30 1.60
N ALA A 184 -19.83 -2.51 2.75
CA ALA A 184 -21.05 -1.82 3.14
C ALA A 184 -20.84 -0.33 3.45
N ARG A 185 -19.72 0.03 4.10
CA ARG A 185 -19.39 1.42 4.45
C ARG A 185 -18.89 2.26 3.28
N ALA A 186 -18.21 1.64 2.32
CA ALA A 186 -17.65 2.30 1.16
C ALA A 186 -18.12 1.60 -0.13
N PRO A 187 -19.42 1.68 -0.48
CA PRO A 187 -19.99 0.96 -1.63
C PRO A 187 -19.44 1.42 -2.99
N GLN A 188 -18.78 2.57 -3.04
CA GLN A 188 -18.12 3.11 -4.23
C GLN A 188 -16.68 2.61 -4.42
N LEU A 189 -16.04 2.03 -3.40
CA LEU A 189 -14.67 1.52 -3.48
C LEU A 189 -14.67 0.07 -3.97
N SER A 190 -13.78 -0.24 -4.92
CA SER A 190 -13.62 -1.60 -5.44
C SER A 190 -12.65 -2.41 -4.60
N GLU A 191 -11.66 -1.77 -3.99
CA GLU A 191 -10.55 -2.45 -3.33
C GLU A 191 -11.00 -3.35 -2.16
N PRO A 192 -11.96 -2.94 -1.28
CA PRO A 192 -12.51 -3.86 -0.28
C PRO A 192 -13.26 -5.05 -0.89
N ARG A 193 -13.92 -4.88 -2.05
CA ARG A 193 -14.64 -5.96 -2.76
C ARG A 193 -13.67 -6.95 -3.38
N ILE A 194 -12.62 -6.45 -4.03
CA ILE A 194 -11.52 -7.26 -4.57
C ILE A 194 -10.91 -8.08 -3.44
N ALA A 195 -10.56 -7.45 -2.31
CA ALA A 195 -10.00 -8.16 -1.16
C ALA A 195 -10.97 -9.22 -0.60
N LEU A 196 -12.28 -8.93 -0.53
CA LEU A 196 -13.30 -9.90 -0.12
C LEU A 196 -13.37 -11.09 -1.09
N ALA A 197 -13.33 -10.85 -2.41
CA ALA A 197 -13.30 -11.91 -3.42
C ALA A 197 -12.08 -12.83 -3.27
N LEU A 198 -10.90 -12.26 -3.02
CA LEU A 198 -9.67 -13.04 -2.79
C LEU A 198 -9.75 -13.88 -1.50
N VAL A 199 -10.29 -13.32 -0.42
CA VAL A 199 -10.50 -14.05 0.84
C VAL A 199 -11.49 -15.20 0.66
N ASP A 200 -12.59 -14.95 -0.04
CA ASP A 200 -13.60 -15.96 -0.33
C ASP A 200 -13.03 -17.08 -1.20
N ALA A 201 -12.27 -16.74 -2.24
CA ALA A 201 -11.63 -17.73 -3.10
C ALA A 201 -10.64 -18.63 -2.34
N ALA A 202 -9.87 -18.07 -1.40
CA ALA A 202 -8.97 -18.84 -0.54
C ALA A 202 -9.69 -19.86 0.36
N ASP A 203 -10.99 -19.66 0.61
CA ASP A 203 -11.87 -20.57 1.36
C ASP A 203 -12.80 -21.39 0.42
N ALA A 204 -12.48 -21.46 -0.88
CA ALA A 204 -13.29 -22.11 -1.93
C ALA A 204 -14.74 -21.59 -2.02
N ARG A 205 -14.95 -20.32 -1.63
CA ARG A 205 -16.20 -19.59 -1.78
C ARG A 205 -16.13 -18.69 -3.00
N THR A 206 -17.30 -18.41 -3.57
CA THR A 206 -17.44 -17.58 -4.77
C THR A 206 -18.32 -16.35 -4.54
N ASP A 207 -18.82 -16.14 -3.33
CA ASP A 207 -19.77 -15.07 -3.03
C ASP A 207 -19.16 -13.68 -3.24
N GLY A 208 -17.94 -13.43 -2.76
CA GLY A 208 -17.24 -12.17 -2.98
C GLY A 208 -16.94 -11.88 -4.46
N LEU A 209 -16.59 -12.90 -5.25
CA LEU A 209 -16.37 -12.73 -6.69
C LEU A 209 -17.68 -12.41 -7.41
N ARG A 210 -18.76 -13.15 -7.11
CA ARG A 210 -20.10 -12.88 -7.67
C ARG A 210 -20.61 -11.49 -7.29
N ASP A 211 -20.39 -11.03 -6.05
CA ASP A 211 -20.75 -9.68 -5.63
C ASP A 211 -19.99 -8.61 -6.42
N LEU A 212 -18.68 -8.80 -6.63
CA LEU A 212 -17.86 -7.90 -7.44
C LEU A 212 -18.33 -7.85 -8.89
N GLU A 213 -18.59 -9.00 -9.52
CA GLU A 213 -19.12 -9.10 -10.89
C GLU A 213 -20.49 -8.42 -11.00
N HIS A 214 -21.39 -8.68 -10.03
CA HIS A 214 -22.71 -8.06 -10.00
C HIS A 214 -22.61 -6.53 -9.86
N TRP A 215 -21.76 -6.04 -8.96
CA TRP A 215 -21.51 -4.62 -8.76
C TRP A 215 -20.95 -3.93 -10.02
N ALA A 216 -20.06 -4.60 -10.75
CA ALA A 216 -19.54 -4.12 -12.03
C ALA A 216 -20.61 -4.15 -13.14
N ALA A 217 -21.56 -5.09 -13.09
CA ALA A 217 -22.66 -5.18 -14.03
C ALA A 217 -23.77 -4.13 -13.79
N THR A 218 -24.07 -3.77 -12.53
CA THR A 218 -25.16 -2.83 -12.20
C THR A 218 -24.87 -1.40 -12.65
N ALA A 219 -23.61 -0.95 -12.58
CA ALA A 219 -23.21 0.36 -13.12
C ALA A 219 -21.86 0.22 -13.84
N PRO A 220 -21.88 -0.26 -15.09
CA PRO A 220 -20.66 -0.56 -15.84
C PRO A 220 -19.80 0.68 -16.04
N SER A 221 -18.51 0.55 -15.74
CA SER A 221 -17.49 1.50 -16.12
C SER A 221 -16.20 0.76 -16.47
N TYR A 222 -15.31 1.41 -17.20
CA TYR A 222 -14.00 0.84 -17.51
C TYR A 222 -13.29 0.39 -16.23
N ARG A 223 -13.29 1.23 -15.18
CA ARG A 223 -12.69 0.88 -13.88
C ARG A 223 -13.30 -0.40 -13.31
N ARG A 224 -14.63 -0.48 -13.20
CA ARG A 224 -15.25 -1.64 -12.53
C ARG A 224 -14.97 -2.95 -13.27
N ARG A 225 -15.00 -2.92 -14.60
CA ARG A 225 -14.70 -4.10 -15.42
C ARG A 225 -13.22 -4.46 -15.39
N THR A 226 -12.32 -3.49 -15.36
CA THR A 226 -10.88 -3.75 -15.15
C THR A 226 -10.57 -4.27 -13.73
N ASP A 227 -11.31 -3.83 -12.70
CA ASP A 227 -11.18 -4.37 -11.34
C ASP A 227 -11.66 -5.84 -11.25
N VAL A 228 -12.70 -6.22 -12.02
CA VAL A 228 -13.09 -7.63 -12.21
C VAL A 228 -11.98 -8.41 -12.91
N ALA A 229 -11.46 -7.90 -14.04
CA ALA A 229 -10.37 -8.53 -14.77
C ALA A 229 -9.12 -8.73 -13.90
N LEU A 230 -8.74 -7.71 -13.13
CA LEU A 230 -7.62 -7.75 -12.18
C LEU A 230 -7.84 -8.82 -11.10
N THR A 231 -9.08 -8.97 -10.61
CA THR A 231 -9.41 -10.02 -9.64
C THR A 231 -9.27 -11.41 -10.24
N HIS A 232 -9.76 -11.64 -11.46
CA HIS A 232 -9.57 -12.91 -12.16
C HIS A 232 -8.09 -13.20 -12.43
N TRP A 233 -7.29 -12.20 -12.79
CA TRP A 233 -5.84 -12.35 -12.92
C TRP A 233 -5.18 -12.78 -11.60
N MET A 234 -5.52 -12.13 -10.48
CA MET A 234 -5.01 -12.55 -9.15
C MET A 234 -5.44 -13.96 -8.74
N LEU A 235 -6.54 -14.46 -9.31
CA LEU A 235 -7.06 -15.81 -9.11
C LEU A 235 -6.60 -16.81 -10.18
N HIS A 236 -5.74 -16.40 -11.13
CA HIS A 236 -5.26 -17.23 -12.24
C HIS A 236 -6.36 -17.73 -13.19
N HIS A 237 -7.45 -16.98 -13.29
CA HIS A 237 -8.58 -17.23 -14.21
C HIS A 237 -8.34 -16.47 -15.53
N THR A 238 -7.42 -16.96 -16.37
CA THR A 238 -6.92 -16.23 -17.55
C THR A 238 -8.03 -15.86 -18.54
N ASP A 239 -8.90 -16.81 -18.91
CA ASP A 239 -9.90 -16.57 -19.94
C ASP A 239 -10.98 -15.59 -19.44
N GLU A 240 -11.37 -15.67 -18.16
CA GLU A 240 -12.29 -14.74 -17.51
C GLU A 240 -11.69 -13.34 -17.35
N ALA A 241 -10.40 -13.23 -17.01
CA ALA A 241 -9.70 -11.96 -16.94
C ALA A 241 -9.69 -11.25 -18.31
N ILE A 242 -9.42 -12.00 -19.39
CA ILE A 242 -9.47 -11.47 -20.76
C ILE A 242 -10.90 -11.09 -21.16
N ALA A 243 -11.91 -11.90 -20.82
CA ALA A 243 -13.30 -11.61 -21.11
C ALA A 243 -13.76 -10.30 -20.44
N ALA A 244 -13.50 -10.14 -19.13
CA ALA A 244 -13.82 -8.93 -18.39
C ALA A 244 -13.07 -7.70 -18.95
N MET A 245 -11.82 -7.87 -19.38
CA MET A 245 -11.04 -6.79 -19.99
C MET A 245 -11.61 -6.39 -21.36
N ARG A 246 -12.02 -7.36 -22.20
CA ARG A 246 -12.70 -7.08 -23.47
C ARG A 246 -13.98 -6.28 -23.26
N GLU A 247 -14.78 -6.63 -22.25
CA GLU A 247 -15.95 -5.82 -21.87
C GLU A 247 -15.55 -4.41 -21.43
N ALA A 248 -14.48 -4.27 -20.62
CA ALA A 248 -13.99 -2.97 -20.19
C ALA A 248 -13.62 -2.08 -21.38
N MET A 249 -12.95 -2.62 -22.40
CA MET A 249 -12.52 -1.88 -23.58
C MET A 249 -13.67 -1.31 -24.43
N THR A 250 -14.89 -1.86 -24.30
CA THR A 250 -16.10 -1.31 -24.95
C THR A 250 -16.64 -0.06 -24.25
N LEU A 251 -16.17 0.23 -23.04
CA LEU A 251 -16.63 1.35 -22.22
C LEU A 251 -15.74 2.59 -22.42
N PRO A 252 -16.26 3.80 -22.16
CA PRO A 252 -15.46 5.02 -22.21
C PRO A 252 -14.30 4.99 -21.22
N LEU A 253 -13.10 5.34 -21.68
CA LEU A 253 -11.93 5.51 -20.83
C LEU A 253 -11.95 6.92 -20.23
N THR A 254 -12.43 7.04 -18.99
CA THR A 254 -12.56 8.33 -18.29
C THR A 254 -11.76 8.31 -17.00
N ALA A 255 -11.27 9.48 -16.60
CA ALA A 255 -10.68 9.64 -15.27
C ALA A 255 -11.80 9.55 -14.23
N GLU A 256 -11.78 8.54 -13.36
CA GLU A 256 -12.75 8.42 -12.28
C GLU A 256 -12.17 8.95 -10.96
N LYS A 257 -13.03 9.51 -10.11
CA LYS A 257 -12.65 9.98 -8.77
C LYS A 257 -12.36 8.78 -7.86
N LEU A 258 -11.48 8.97 -6.86
CA LEU A 258 -11.14 7.98 -5.83
C LEU A 258 -10.51 6.70 -6.42
N GLN A 259 -9.36 6.85 -7.06
CA GLN A 259 -8.58 5.75 -7.62
C GLN A 259 -7.19 5.69 -7.01
N ASN A 260 -6.77 4.49 -6.58
CA ASN A 260 -5.39 4.22 -6.16
C ASN A 260 -4.46 3.84 -7.33
N LEU A 261 -5.04 3.32 -8.41
CA LEU A 261 -4.36 2.98 -9.66
C LEU A 261 -4.97 3.78 -10.80
N ASN A 262 -4.20 4.12 -11.83
CA ASN A 262 -4.74 4.66 -13.09
C ASN A 262 -5.23 3.51 -14.01
N ALA A 263 -5.79 3.84 -15.17
CA ALA A 263 -6.31 2.86 -16.11
C ALA A 263 -5.20 1.92 -16.62
N SER A 264 -4.08 2.49 -17.06
CA SER A 264 -2.93 1.72 -17.51
C SER A 264 -2.42 0.72 -16.46
N ALA A 265 -2.26 1.14 -15.20
CA ALA A 265 -1.77 0.26 -14.13
C ALA A 265 -2.72 -0.91 -13.82
N ARG A 266 -4.04 -0.78 -14.07
CA ARG A 266 -4.98 -1.92 -13.93
C ARG A 266 -4.93 -2.87 -15.11
N ALA A 267 -4.75 -2.35 -16.31
CA ALA A 267 -4.75 -3.13 -17.53
C ALA A 267 -3.43 -3.89 -17.75
N MET A 268 -2.31 -3.35 -17.27
CA MET A 268 -0.97 -3.88 -17.53
C MET A 268 -0.84 -5.37 -17.18
N PRO A 269 -1.20 -5.82 -15.95
CA PRO A 269 -1.06 -7.24 -15.61
C PRO A 269 -1.87 -8.17 -16.50
N ILE A 270 -3.01 -7.70 -17.02
CA ILE A 270 -3.87 -8.49 -17.89
C ILE A 270 -3.21 -8.67 -19.26
N ALA A 271 -2.60 -7.62 -19.81
CA ALA A 271 -1.89 -7.68 -21.08
C ALA A 271 -0.62 -8.54 -20.97
N GLU A 272 0.15 -8.39 -19.90
CA GLU A 272 1.34 -9.20 -19.63
C GLU A 272 0.99 -10.69 -19.48
N MET A 273 -0.05 -11.00 -18.70
CA MET A 273 -0.58 -12.35 -18.57
C MET A 273 -1.06 -12.90 -19.92
N ALA A 274 -1.81 -12.10 -20.70
CA ALA A 274 -2.28 -12.53 -22.02
C ALA A 274 -1.12 -12.86 -22.96
N LEU A 275 -0.04 -12.07 -22.94
CA LEU A 275 1.16 -12.33 -23.73
C LEU A 275 1.82 -13.65 -23.31
N ALA A 276 2.05 -13.82 -22.01
CA ALA A 276 2.65 -15.04 -21.45
C ALA A 276 1.83 -16.31 -21.77
N GLN A 277 0.49 -16.19 -21.77
CA GLN A 277 -0.44 -17.27 -22.10
C GLN A 277 -0.71 -17.42 -23.60
N ARG A 278 0.11 -16.79 -24.45
CA ARG A 278 0.04 -16.85 -25.92
C ARG A 278 -1.30 -16.36 -26.50
N ARG A 279 -2.00 -15.49 -25.78
CA ARG A 279 -3.22 -14.80 -26.19
C ARG A 279 -2.84 -13.47 -26.86
N TYR A 280 -2.09 -13.58 -27.97
CA TYR A 280 -1.46 -12.42 -28.62
C TYR A 280 -2.47 -11.39 -29.13
N GLU A 281 -3.62 -11.83 -29.64
CA GLU A 281 -4.71 -10.93 -30.05
C GLU A 281 -5.20 -10.06 -28.88
N ALA A 282 -5.47 -10.67 -27.73
CA ALA A 282 -5.89 -9.93 -26.54
C ALA A 282 -4.80 -8.95 -26.07
N THR A 283 -3.52 -9.35 -26.13
CA THR A 283 -2.39 -8.48 -25.79
C THR A 283 -2.35 -7.25 -26.71
N HIS A 284 -2.45 -7.48 -28.03
CA HIS A 284 -2.47 -6.43 -29.03
C HIS A 284 -3.62 -5.45 -28.79
N ASP A 285 -4.84 -5.97 -28.61
CA ASP A 285 -6.04 -5.15 -28.47
C ASP A 285 -6.02 -4.30 -27.21
N ILE A 286 -5.58 -4.88 -26.08
CA ILE A 286 -5.41 -4.14 -24.83
C ILE A 286 -4.36 -3.04 -25.01
N ALA A 287 -3.18 -3.39 -25.52
CA ALA A 287 -2.10 -2.42 -25.68
C ALA A 287 -2.49 -1.26 -26.61
N ALA A 288 -3.11 -1.56 -27.76
CA ALA A 288 -3.58 -0.54 -28.70
C ALA A 288 -4.64 0.37 -28.07
N ARG A 289 -5.59 -0.19 -27.31
CA ARG A 289 -6.64 0.58 -26.66
C ARG A 289 -6.09 1.58 -25.63
N LEU A 290 -5.10 1.17 -24.84
CA LEU A 290 -4.51 2.01 -23.79
C LEU A 290 -3.53 3.03 -24.36
N GLU A 291 -2.75 2.68 -25.39
CA GLU A 291 -1.85 3.59 -26.11
C GLU A 291 -2.61 4.80 -26.68
N GLU A 292 -3.77 4.57 -27.28
CA GLU A 292 -4.59 5.61 -27.92
C GLU A 292 -5.54 6.34 -26.95
N GLY A 293 -5.97 5.65 -25.89
CA GLY A 293 -7.11 6.06 -25.09
C GLY A 293 -6.79 6.79 -23.78
N GLU A 294 -5.58 6.64 -23.21
CA GLU A 294 -5.28 7.05 -21.84
C GLU A 294 -5.60 8.55 -21.59
N PRO A 295 -6.54 8.87 -20.69
CA PRO A 295 -7.03 10.25 -20.52
C PRO A 295 -6.03 11.16 -19.79
N ASP A 296 -5.18 10.60 -18.93
CA ASP A 296 -4.20 11.35 -18.16
C ASP A 296 -2.86 11.46 -18.91
N ALA A 297 -2.37 12.69 -19.11
CA ALA A 297 -1.17 12.96 -19.90
C ALA A 297 0.09 12.34 -19.26
N TYR A 298 0.23 12.43 -17.94
CA TYR A 298 1.35 11.85 -17.22
C TYR A 298 1.38 10.33 -17.34
N THR A 299 0.22 9.68 -17.16
CA THR A 299 0.06 8.23 -17.32
C THR A 299 0.37 7.81 -18.75
N ARG A 300 -0.14 8.55 -19.74
CA ARG A 300 0.13 8.27 -21.16
C ARG A 300 1.62 8.31 -21.46
N GLU A 301 2.32 9.36 -21.05
CA GLU A 301 3.77 9.48 -21.24
C GLU A 301 4.52 8.34 -20.52
N ARG A 302 4.15 8.05 -19.28
CA ARG A 302 4.79 6.99 -18.47
C ARG A 302 4.67 5.60 -19.06
N PHE A 303 3.51 5.24 -19.63
CA PHE A 303 3.24 3.87 -20.08
C PHE A 303 3.36 3.69 -21.61
N ALA A 304 3.58 4.76 -22.38
CA ALA A 304 3.62 4.71 -23.85
C ALA A 304 4.58 3.64 -24.39
N HIS A 305 5.81 3.60 -23.87
CA HIS A 305 6.81 2.63 -24.32
C HIS A 305 6.47 1.20 -23.90
N ASP A 306 5.84 1.01 -22.74
CA ASP A 306 5.43 -0.31 -22.24
C ASP A 306 4.31 -0.89 -23.11
N TRP A 307 3.29 -0.09 -23.42
CA TRP A 307 2.20 -0.50 -24.31
C TRP A 307 2.69 -0.82 -25.71
N ARG A 308 3.56 0.03 -26.27
CA ARG A 308 4.13 -0.19 -27.60
C ARG A 308 5.01 -1.45 -27.66
N ALA A 309 5.77 -1.74 -26.59
CA ALA A 309 6.57 -2.96 -26.47
C ALA A 309 5.69 -4.22 -26.45
N LEU A 310 4.63 -4.24 -25.63
CA LEU A 310 3.66 -5.34 -25.59
C LEU A 310 2.99 -5.59 -26.94
N ARG A 311 2.57 -4.51 -27.60
CA ARG A 311 1.96 -4.56 -28.93
C ARG A 311 2.92 -5.11 -29.99
N ALA A 312 4.18 -4.69 -29.96
CA ALA A 312 5.21 -5.18 -30.87
C ALA A 312 5.50 -6.67 -30.68
N ALA A 313 5.61 -7.13 -29.43
CA ALA A 313 5.79 -8.55 -29.10
C ALA A 313 4.60 -9.39 -29.60
N ALA A 314 3.37 -8.92 -29.37
CA ALA A 314 2.16 -9.59 -29.84
C ALA A 314 2.12 -9.72 -31.37
N LEU A 315 2.38 -8.64 -32.11
CA LEU A 315 2.41 -8.64 -33.58
C LEU A 315 3.50 -9.54 -34.14
N TYR A 316 4.68 -9.56 -33.51
CA TYR A 316 5.77 -10.47 -33.88
C TYR A 316 5.31 -11.92 -33.81
N HIS A 317 4.68 -12.33 -32.70
CA HIS A 317 4.17 -13.69 -32.54
C HIS A 317 2.97 -14.03 -33.44
N GLN A 318 2.22 -13.04 -33.90
CA GLN A 318 1.17 -13.20 -34.91
C GLN A 318 1.72 -13.34 -36.34
N GLY A 319 3.02 -13.13 -36.54
CA GLY A 319 3.68 -13.21 -37.84
C GLY A 319 3.71 -11.88 -38.61
N ASP A 320 3.20 -10.79 -38.03
CA ASP A 320 3.29 -9.45 -38.62
C ASP A 320 4.59 -8.75 -38.20
N HIS A 321 5.69 -9.31 -38.69
CA HIS A 321 7.03 -8.83 -38.38
C HIS A 321 7.25 -7.38 -38.83
N ALA A 322 6.68 -6.98 -39.97
CA ALA A 322 6.83 -5.63 -40.50
C ALA A 322 6.18 -4.59 -39.57
N ALA A 323 4.96 -4.86 -39.07
CA ALA A 323 4.32 -3.99 -38.10
C ALA A 323 5.05 -3.98 -36.75
N ALA A 324 5.52 -5.14 -36.29
CA ALA A 324 6.32 -5.24 -35.06
C ALA A 324 7.61 -4.38 -35.14
N VAL A 325 8.35 -4.45 -36.25
CA VAL A 325 9.55 -3.64 -36.50
C VAL A 325 9.23 -2.14 -36.53
N ALA A 326 8.10 -1.74 -37.14
CA ALA A 326 7.68 -0.35 -37.18
C ALA A 326 7.46 0.24 -35.77
N LEU A 327 6.87 -0.54 -34.86
CA LEU A 327 6.62 -0.11 -33.48
C LEU A 327 7.89 0.04 -32.64
N VAL A 328 8.99 -0.62 -33.00
CA VAL A 328 10.27 -0.58 -32.24
C VAL A 328 11.40 0.13 -33.00
N ALA A 329 11.06 0.89 -34.04
CA ALA A 329 12.04 1.52 -34.93
C ALA A 329 13.02 2.46 -34.21
N ASP A 330 12.57 3.14 -33.15
CA ASP A 330 13.38 4.02 -32.32
C ASP A 330 14.26 3.30 -31.28
N GLY A 331 14.15 1.97 -31.18
CA GLY A 331 14.94 1.16 -30.26
C GLY A 331 14.41 1.05 -28.83
N LEU A 332 13.17 1.48 -28.54
CA LEU A 332 12.51 1.47 -27.21
C LEU A 332 13.42 1.95 -26.06
N VAL A 333 14.04 3.11 -26.24
CA VAL A 333 14.87 3.80 -25.24
C VAL A 333 14.00 4.52 -24.24
N GLU A 334 14.41 4.60 -22.96
CA GLU A 334 13.87 5.62 -22.06
C GLU A 334 14.95 6.49 -21.41
N SER A 335 14.85 7.79 -21.64
CA SER A 335 15.62 8.84 -20.98
C SER A 335 15.05 9.21 -19.59
N ASP A 336 14.24 8.34 -18.97
CA ASP A 336 13.55 8.64 -17.71
C ASP A 336 14.43 8.27 -16.49
N PRO A 337 14.67 9.21 -15.55
CA PRO A 337 15.43 8.95 -14.33
C PRO A 337 14.79 7.91 -13.37
N PHE A 338 13.50 7.58 -13.49
CA PHE A 338 12.84 6.55 -12.65
C PHE A 338 13.27 5.11 -12.98
N TYR A 339 13.68 4.85 -14.23
CA TYR A 339 14.07 3.52 -14.72
C TYR A 339 15.58 3.35 -14.87
N ARG A 340 16.40 4.17 -14.19
CA ARG A 340 17.88 4.04 -14.15
C ARG A 340 18.38 2.82 -13.37
N ARG A 341 17.89 1.63 -13.70
CA ARG A 341 18.50 0.35 -13.35
C ARG A 341 18.79 -0.39 -14.65
N GLY A 342 19.93 -1.08 -14.72
CA GLY A 342 20.39 -1.81 -15.92
C GLY A 342 19.52 -3.01 -16.34
N ASP A 343 18.24 -3.02 -15.94
CA ASP A 343 17.28 -4.12 -16.08
C ASP A 343 16.19 -3.83 -17.11
N ASP A 344 16.20 -2.67 -17.79
CA ASP A 344 15.19 -2.36 -18.81
C ASP A 344 15.27 -3.36 -19.98
N ALA A 345 14.25 -4.22 -20.08
CA ALA A 345 14.17 -5.27 -21.09
C ALA A 345 13.73 -4.75 -22.47
N ARG A 346 13.21 -3.52 -22.58
CA ARG A 346 12.61 -3.00 -23.83
C ARG A 346 13.62 -2.80 -24.98
N PRO A 347 14.84 -2.22 -24.77
CA PRO A 347 15.83 -2.15 -25.83
C PRO A 347 16.28 -3.53 -26.35
N LYS A 348 16.31 -4.54 -25.47
CA LYS A 348 16.61 -5.93 -25.85
C LYS A 348 15.51 -6.52 -26.73
N LEU A 349 14.23 -6.30 -26.38
CA LEU A 349 13.10 -6.66 -27.24
C LEU A 349 13.19 -5.99 -28.61
N ALA A 350 13.46 -4.68 -28.65
CA ALA A 350 13.57 -3.94 -29.91
C ALA A 350 14.68 -4.48 -30.81
N LEU A 351 15.83 -4.87 -30.22
CA LEU A 351 16.90 -5.54 -30.96
C LEU A 351 16.44 -6.91 -31.47
N ALA A 352 15.87 -7.76 -30.60
CA ALA A 352 15.43 -9.10 -30.94
C ALA A 352 14.39 -9.11 -32.08
N ILE A 353 13.39 -8.22 -32.02
CA ILE A 353 12.41 -8.05 -33.09
C ILE A 353 13.09 -7.64 -34.38
N ARG A 354 14.01 -6.66 -34.38
CA ARG A 354 14.69 -6.20 -35.61
C ARG A 354 15.64 -7.23 -36.21
N SER A 355 16.26 -8.08 -35.37
CA SER A 355 17.11 -9.18 -35.82
C SER A 355 16.36 -10.47 -36.11
N ASN A 356 15.03 -10.49 -35.92
CA ASN A 356 14.19 -11.67 -36.05
C ASN A 356 14.66 -12.85 -35.17
N ASP A 357 15.08 -12.52 -33.93
CA ASP A 357 15.51 -13.48 -32.91
C ASP A 357 14.30 -13.92 -32.08
N SER A 358 13.63 -14.99 -32.53
CA SER A 358 12.41 -15.48 -31.88
C SER A 358 12.63 -15.95 -30.44
N ASP A 359 13.77 -16.55 -30.13
CA ASP A 359 14.07 -17.05 -28.79
C ASP A 359 14.22 -15.87 -27.81
N ALA A 360 14.87 -14.79 -28.24
CA ALA A 360 15.00 -13.58 -27.45
C ALA A 360 13.67 -12.82 -27.28
N VAL A 361 12.76 -12.88 -28.27
CA VAL A 361 11.40 -12.32 -28.13
C VAL A 361 10.57 -13.18 -27.17
N GLU A 362 10.62 -14.51 -27.26
CA GLU A 362 9.88 -15.42 -26.37
C GLU A 362 10.38 -15.36 -24.92
N ALA A 363 11.68 -15.13 -24.72
CA ALA A 363 12.28 -14.95 -23.40
C ALA A 363 12.05 -13.55 -22.80
N TRP A 364 11.54 -12.59 -23.58
CA TRP A 364 11.32 -11.24 -23.10
C TRP A 364 10.19 -11.21 -22.08
N LYS A 365 10.42 -10.50 -20.98
CA LYS A 365 9.41 -10.18 -19.98
C LYS A 365 9.37 -8.67 -19.78
N PRO A 366 8.17 -8.07 -19.71
CA PRO A 366 8.04 -6.67 -19.32
C PRO A 366 8.58 -6.45 -17.89
N ASN A 367 9.07 -5.24 -17.62
CA ASN A 367 9.70 -4.91 -16.33
C ASN A 367 8.66 -5.00 -15.20
N GLY A 368 8.72 -6.05 -14.37
CA GLY A 368 7.80 -6.33 -13.27
C GLY A 368 7.89 -5.40 -12.05
N ASN A 369 8.22 -4.12 -12.23
CA ASN A 369 8.54 -3.19 -11.14
C ASN A 369 7.35 -2.45 -10.53
N ALA A 370 6.11 -2.72 -10.94
CA ALA A 370 4.96 -2.19 -10.24
C ALA A 370 4.37 -3.30 -9.35
N ASP A 371 4.64 -3.23 -8.04
CA ASP A 371 3.86 -3.97 -7.04
C ASP A 371 2.43 -3.39 -7.01
N ILE A 372 1.66 -3.73 -8.04
CA ILE A 372 0.27 -3.32 -8.26
C ILE A 372 -0.58 -3.83 -7.10
N ILE A 373 -0.29 -5.03 -6.60
CA ILE A 373 -0.96 -5.64 -5.45
C ILE A 373 -0.68 -4.81 -4.19
N GLY A 374 0.58 -4.46 -3.92
CA GLY A 374 0.95 -3.58 -2.83
C GLY A 374 0.29 -2.22 -2.93
N THR A 375 0.24 -1.61 -4.11
CA THR A 375 -0.39 -0.30 -4.31
C THR A 375 -1.92 -0.36 -4.14
N LEU A 376 -2.56 -1.41 -4.66
CA LEU A 376 -4.00 -1.65 -4.55
C LEU A 376 -4.43 -1.77 -3.08
N PHE A 377 -3.64 -2.47 -2.27
CA PHE A 377 -3.93 -2.74 -0.86
C PHE A 377 -3.16 -1.84 0.12
N SER A 378 -2.68 -0.67 -0.31
CA SER A 378 -2.01 0.33 0.56
C SER A 378 -0.81 -0.23 1.34
N GLY A 379 -0.01 -1.10 0.71
CA GLY A 379 1.16 -1.77 1.29
C GLY A 379 0.82 -3.06 2.04
N VAL A 380 -0.46 -3.42 2.20
CA VAL A 380 -0.85 -4.67 2.83
C VAL A 380 -0.62 -5.82 1.87
N ASN A 381 0.29 -6.73 2.23
CA ASN A 381 0.60 -7.91 1.43
C ASN A 381 -0.46 -9.01 1.60
N LEU A 382 -1.66 -8.74 1.09
CA LEU A 382 -2.85 -9.57 1.24
C LEU A 382 -2.68 -10.95 0.57
N VAL A 383 -2.17 -10.98 -0.67
CA VAL A 383 -1.99 -12.22 -1.44
C VAL A 383 -1.07 -13.21 -0.72
N GLN A 384 0.05 -12.73 -0.17
CA GLN A 384 0.96 -13.59 0.62
C GLN A 384 0.29 -14.10 1.90
N ARG A 385 -0.48 -13.25 2.59
CA ARG A 385 -1.22 -13.67 3.81
C ARG A 385 -2.29 -14.71 3.53
N LEU A 386 -2.82 -14.74 2.32
CA LEU A 386 -3.82 -15.73 1.89
C LEU A 386 -3.21 -17.03 1.37
N GLY A 387 -1.88 -17.08 1.17
CA GLY A 387 -1.21 -18.23 0.57
C GLY A 387 -1.60 -18.46 -0.90
N LEU A 388 -2.13 -17.43 -1.55
CA LEU A 388 -2.45 -17.49 -2.97
C LEU A 388 -1.14 -17.49 -3.78
N PRO A 389 -1.02 -18.31 -4.84
CA PRO A 389 0.14 -18.28 -5.71
C PRO A 389 0.30 -16.86 -6.28
N ARG A 390 1.53 -16.34 -6.26
CA ARG A 390 1.80 -15.05 -6.91
C ARG A 390 1.46 -15.19 -8.40
N PRO A 391 0.67 -14.27 -8.98
CA PRO A 391 0.53 -14.23 -10.43
C PRO A 391 1.92 -14.06 -11.05
N GLU A 392 2.26 -14.98 -11.97
CA GLU A 392 3.54 -15.02 -12.70
C GLU A 392 3.60 -14.05 -13.87
#